data_AF-A0AAD6JPG1-F1
#
_entry.id   AF-A0AAD6JPG1-F1
#
_cell.length_a   1.000
_cell.length_b   1.000
_cell.length_c   1.000
_cell.angle_alpha   90.00
_cell.angle_beta   90.00
_cell.angle_gamma   90.00
#
_symmetry.space_group_name_H-M   'P 1'
#
loop_
_entity.id
_entity.type
_entity.pdbx_description
1 polymer ?
#
loop_
_entity_poly.entity_id
_entity_poly.type
_entity_poly.pdbx_seq_one_letter_code
_entity_poly.pdbx_strand_id
1 'polypeptide(L)'
;MHQDLKTAAKSVNYWAGVTTLMPLFGGFLADAFLGRFTTVFVSSFIYLLGLILLTMSTFVPSLKACDAAACPEPRKVHVVVFFLAIYLISIGTGGHKPSLESFGADQFDENHEEERKKKMSYFNWWNFGLCSGLLLGVTVVVYIQDHVGWGAADIILTAVMALSLVIFIVGRPFLPLPGANRESLNPDAAGPELYEVPKSRTDKGRRLLCHTESLRFLDKAAIVKDREVGAEQQNPWRLATVTKVEEMKLLLNLIPIWLATLPFGISIAQTTTFFIKQGTMLNRNIGKNFQIPPASVYAVAAIAMIVTVTIYEKILIPVKSVAVADCYKDGVEGSMA
;
A
#
# COMPACT_ATOMS: atom_id res chain seq x y z
N MET A 1 7.58 19.04 -19.67
CA MET A 1 6.43 19.42 -20.53
C MET A 1 5.80 20.67 -19.93
N HIS A 2 5.89 21.84 -20.58
CA HIS A 2 5.27 23.08 -20.08
C HIS A 2 3.78 23.15 -20.44
N GLN A 3 2.98 22.27 -19.81
CA GLN A 3 1.53 22.25 -19.99
C GLN A 3 0.84 23.35 -19.17
N ASP A 4 -0.36 23.75 -19.60
CA ASP A 4 -1.22 24.61 -18.79
C ASP A 4 -1.63 23.90 -17.49
N LEU A 5 -1.94 24.69 -16.45
CA LEU A 5 -2.25 24.18 -15.11
C LEU A 5 -3.41 23.17 -15.11
N LYS A 6 -4.45 23.42 -15.91
CA LYS A 6 -5.65 22.57 -15.94
C LYS A 6 -5.31 21.20 -16.53
N THR A 7 -4.57 21.17 -17.64
CA THR A 7 -4.13 19.93 -18.30
C THR A 7 -3.14 19.16 -17.44
N ALA A 8 -2.17 19.85 -16.81
CA ALA A 8 -1.20 19.22 -15.93
C ALA A 8 -1.89 18.60 -14.70
N ALA A 9 -2.76 19.36 -14.01
CA ALA A 9 -3.49 18.87 -12.84
C ALA A 9 -4.39 17.68 -13.19
N LYS A 10 -5.08 17.72 -14.34
CA LYS A 10 -5.88 16.59 -14.84
C LYS A 10 -5.03 15.33 -15.05
N SER A 11 -3.87 15.47 -15.68
CA SER A 11 -2.96 14.36 -15.96
C SER A 11 -2.38 13.75 -14.68
N VAL A 12 -1.95 14.59 -13.74
CA VAL A 12 -1.45 14.15 -12.42
C VAL A 12 -2.54 13.42 -11.63
N ASN A 13 -3.78 13.94 -11.63
CA ASN A 13 -4.89 13.29 -10.93
C ASN A 13 -5.26 11.93 -11.54
N TYR A 14 -5.22 11.77 -12.87
CA TYR A 14 -5.42 10.47 -13.50
C TYR A 14 -4.33 9.48 -13.14
N TRP A 15 -3.07 9.90 -13.23
CA TRP A 15 -1.94 9.06 -12.83
C TRP A 15 -2.00 8.66 -11.35
N ALA A 16 -2.31 9.60 -10.46
CA ALA A 16 -2.47 9.33 -9.02
C ALA A 16 -3.63 8.37 -8.75
N GLY A 17 -4.75 8.54 -9.46
CA GLY A 17 -5.91 7.64 -9.38
C GLY A 17 -5.56 6.21 -9.79
N VAL A 18 -4.90 6.03 -10.94
CA VAL A 18 -4.43 4.72 -11.41
C VAL A 18 -3.45 4.11 -10.39
N THR A 19 -2.47 4.88 -9.92
CA THR A 19 -1.48 4.41 -8.93
C THR A 19 -2.12 3.98 -7.61
N THR A 20 -3.23 4.62 -7.21
CA THR A 20 -3.96 4.30 -5.98
C THR A 20 -4.83 3.04 -6.12
N LEU A 21 -5.37 2.79 -7.31
CA LEU A 21 -6.19 1.60 -7.60
C LEU A 21 -5.35 0.36 -7.86
N MET A 22 -4.14 0.51 -8.40
CA MET A 22 -3.31 -0.60 -8.83
C MET A 22 -2.93 -1.60 -7.72
N PRO A 23 -2.74 -1.18 -6.45
CA PRO A 23 -2.58 -2.10 -5.32
C PRO A 23 -3.70 -3.12 -5.14
N LEU A 24 -4.95 -2.78 -5.47
CA LEU A 24 -6.07 -3.72 -5.38
C LEU A 24 -5.88 -4.87 -6.38
N PHE A 25 -5.48 -4.54 -7.61
CA PHE A 25 -5.19 -5.53 -8.65
C PHE A 25 -3.93 -6.34 -8.34
N GLY A 26 -2.86 -5.66 -7.94
CA GLY A 26 -1.57 -6.29 -7.63
C GLY A 26 -1.65 -7.25 -6.43
N GLY A 27 -2.36 -6.85 -5.37
CA GLY A 27 -2.61 -7.70 -4.20
C GLY A 27 -3.46 -8.92 -4.54
N PHE A 28 -4.54 -8.74 -5.31
CA PHE A 28 -5.34 -9.86 -5.79
C PHE A 28 -4.50 -10.86 -6.60
N LEU A 29 -3.66 -10.38 -7.52
CA LEU A 29 -2.79 -11.25 -8.31
C LEU A 29 -1.76 -12.01 -7.45
N ALA A 30 -1.24 -11.35 -6.41
CA ALA A 30 -0.31 -11.97 -5.47
C ALA A 30 -0.97 -13.09 -4.65
N ASP A 31 -2.15 -12.84 -4.10
CA ASP A 31 -2.83 -13.79 -3.22
C ASP A 31 -3.53 -14.92 -4.01
N ALA A 32 -3.99 -14.66 -5.23
CA ALA A 32 -4.74 -15.65 -6.02
C ALA A 32 -3.89 -16.51 -6.97
N PHE A 33 -2.77 -15.99 -7.50
CA PHE A 33 -2.05 -16.66 -8.59
C PHE A 33 -0.53 -16.77 -8.42
N LEU A 34 0.16 -15.65 -8.17
CA LEU A 34 1.63 -15.60 -8.31
C LEU A 34 2.40 -15.89 -7.02
N GLY A 35 1.76 -15.69 -5.86
CA GLY A 35 2.43 -15.64 -4.57
C GLY A 35 3.14 -14.30 -4.34
N ARG A 36 3.30 -13.94 -3.05
CA ARG A 36 3.79 -12.61 -2.64
C ARG A 36 5.21 -12.32 -3.11
N PHE A 37 6.15 -13.26 -2.97
CA PHE A 37 7.54 -13.09 -3.40
C PHE A 37 7.66 -12.82 -4.91
N THR A 38 6.99 -13.65 -5.73
CA THR A 38 7.00 -13.51 -7.19
C THR A 38 6.40 -12.18 -7.63
N THR A 39 5.28 -11.77 -7.01
CA THR A 39 4.66 -10.47 -7.31
C THR A 39 5.62 -9.33 -6.99
N VAL A 40 6.25 -9.32 -5.80
CA VAL A 40 7.24 -8.29 -5.45
C VAL A 40 8.37 -8.25 -6.49
N PHE A 41 8.93 -9.41 -6.85
CA PHE A 41 10.02 -9.50 -7.81
C PHE A 41 9.65 -8.95 -9.20
N VAL A 42 8.54 -9.44 -9.77
CA VAL A 42 8.05 -9.00 -11.09
C VAL A 42 7.68 -7.53 -11.07
N SER A 43 6.99 -7.07 -10.03
CA SER A 43 6.62 -5.67 -9.85
C SER A 43 7.83 -4.75 -9.71
N SER A 44 8.88 -5.17 -9.00
CA SER A 44 10.14 -4.43 -8.91
C SER A 44 10.82 -4.28 -10.27
N PHE A 45 10.81 -5.32 -11.09
CA PHE A 45 11.34 -5.26 -12.46
C PHE A 45 10.54 -4.29 -13.33
N ILE A 46 9.20 -4.32 -13.27
CA ILE A 46 8.33 -3.39 -14.01
C ILE A 46 8.55 -1.95 -13.53
N TYR A 47 8.69 -1.73 -12.22
CA TYR A 47 9.00 -0.42 -11.65
C TYR A 47 10.33 0.09 -12.21
N LEU A 48 11.39 -0.73 -12.15
CA LEU A 48 12.71 -0.37 -12.64
C LEU A 48 12.69 -0.06 -14.14
N LEU A 49 11.96 -0.82 -14.95
CA LEU A 49 11.78 -0.54 -16.37
C LEU A 49 11.12 0.84 -16.60
N GLY A 50 10.09 1.17 -15.81
CA GLY A 50 9.46 2.49 -15.86
C GLY A 50 10.42 3.62 -15.52
N LEU A 51 11.25 3.45 -14.48
CA LEU A 51 12.28 4.43 -14.10
C LEU A 51 13.40 4.57 -15.14
N ILE A 52 13.84 3.46 -15.74
CA ILE A 52 14.82 3.48 -16.85
C ILE A 52 14.22 4.24 -18.03
N LEU A 53 12.97 3.96 -18.40
CA LEU A 53 12.30 4.64 -19.51
C LEU A 53 12.15 6.15 -19.23
N LEU A 54 11.82 6.52 -18.00
CA LEU A 54 11.75 7.92 -17.57
C LEU A 54 13.12 8.60 -17.67
N THR A 55 14.17 7.95 -17.16
CA THR A 55 15.55 8.42 -17.26
C THR A 55 15.97 8.61 -18.72
N MET A 56 15.71 7.62 -19.58
CA MET A 56 16.03 7.69 -21.01
C MET A 56 15.32 8.85 -21.71
N SER A 57 14.09 9.19 -21.29
CA SER A 57 13.35 10.35 -21.83
C SER A 57 14.05 11.69 -21.60
N THR A 58 14.98 11.77 -20.65
CA THR A 58 15.75 12.97 -20.33
C THR A 58 17.12 13.01 -21.00
N PHE A 59 17.77 11.86 -21.22
CA PHE A 59 19.15 11.81 -21.76
C PHE A 59 19.21 11.51 -23.26
N VAL A 60 18.32 10.68 -23.80
CA VAL A 60 18.33 10.28 -25.20
C VAL A 60 17.80 11.42 -26.08
N PRO A 61 18.59 11.98 -27.02
CA PRO A 61 18.16 13.12 -27.84
C PRO A 61 16.85 12.89 -28.59
N SER A 62 16.65 11.69 -29.13
CA SER A 62 15.41 11.32 -29.85
C SER A 62 14.17 11.28 -28.96
N LEU A 63 14.34 11.12 -27.64
CA LEU A 63 13.27 11.04 -26.64
C LEU A 63 13.11 12.31 -25.82
N LYS A 64 14.06 13.25 -25.91
CA LYS A 64 13.98 14.54 -25.23
C LYS A 64 12.76 15.32 -25.70
N ALA A 65 12.19 16.10 -24.79
CA ALA A 65 11.08 16.98 -25.11
C ALA A 65 11.44 17.97 -26.23
N CYS A 66 12.68 18.47 -26.20
CA CYS A 66 13.16 19.59 -27.00
C CYS A 66 14.67 19.47 -27.24
N ASP A 67 15.16 19.87 -28.42
CA ASP A 67 16.59 19.89 -28.75
C ASP A 67 17.25 21.27 -28.55
N ALA A 68 16.45 22.34 -28.44
CA ALA A 68 16.92 23.74 -28.35
C ALA A 68 16.36 24.47 -27.12
N ALA A 69 16.98 25.61 -26.77
CA ALA A 69 16.65 26.44 -25.61
C ALA A 69 15.23 27.05 -25.66
N ALA A 70 14.63 27.19 -26.85
CA ALA A 70 13.26 27.61 -27.03
C ALA A 70 12.41 26.43 -27.53
N CYS A 71 11.43 26.02 -26.72
CA CYS A 71 10.56 24.89 -27.03
C CYS A 71 9.09 25.28 -26.86
N PRO A 72 8.42 25.68 -27.95
CA PRO A 72 7.02 26.07 -27.89
C PRO A 72 6.11 24.86 -27.61
N GLU A 73 6.43 23.68 -28.15
CA GLU A 73 5.69 22.44 -27.89
C GLU A 73 6.63 21.22 -27.73
N PRO A 74 6.36 20.33 -26.76
CA PRO A 74 7.15 19.12 -26.59
C PRO A 74 6.90 18.12 -27.72
N ARG A 75 7.94 17.38 -28.13
CA ARG A 75 7.81 16.26 -29.08
C ARG A 75 6.74 15.26 -28.62
N LYS A 76 5.86 14.85 -29.54
CA LYS A 76 4.82 13.84 -29.26
C LYS A 76 5.39 12.52 -28.72
N VAL A 77 6.56 12.11 -29.23
CA VAL A 77 7.26 10.90 -28.77
C VAL A 77 7.65 11.02 -27.29
N HIS A 78 8.19 12.18 -26.86
CA HIS A 78 8.51 12.41 -25.46
C HIS A 78 7.28 12.31 -24.56
N VAL A 79 6.15 12.91 -24.97
CA VAL A 79 4.89 12.84 -24.22
C VAL A 79 4.44 11.39 -24.04
N VAL A 80 4.41 10.61 -25.12
CA VAL A 80 4.01 9.19 -25.08
C VAL A 80 4.94 8.38 -24.17
N VAL A 81 6.26 8.54 -24.32
CA VAL A 81 7.25 7.82 -23.52
C VAL A 81 7.17 8.19 -22.05
N PHE A 82 6.99 9.47 -21.73
CA PHE A 82 6.80 9.94 -20.35
C PHE A 82 5.56 9.31 -19.72
N PHE A 83 4.41 9.35 -20.40
CA PHE A 83 3.18 8.74 -19.86
C PHE A 83 3.31 7.22 -19.72
N LEU A 84 3.91 6.55 -20.70
CA LEU A 84 4.19 5.12 -20.62
C LEU A 84 5.08 4.79 -19.41
N ALA A 85 6.12 5.58 -19.18
CA ALA A 85 7.03 5.41 -18.05
C ALA A 85 6.32 5.56 -16.70
N ILE A 86 5.57 6.64 -16.48
CA ILE A 86 4.89 6.86 -15.19
C ILE A 86 3.79 5.83 -14.92
N TYR A 87 3.11 5.32 -15.97
CA TYR A 87 2.12 4.25 -15.81
C TYR A 87 2.76 2.88 -15.58
N LEU A 88 3.94 2.60 -16.15
CA LEU A 88 4.74 1.42 -15.79
C LEU A 88 5.15 1.48 -14.31
N ILE A 89 5.57 2.65 -13.82
CA ILE A 89 5.84 2.87 -12.39
C ILE A 89 4.58 2.62 -11.55
N SER A 90 3.40 3.05 -11.99
CA SER A 90 2.12 2.76 -11.31
C SER A 90 1.82 1.26 -11.26
N ILE A 91 2.03 0.53 -12.36
CA ILE A 91 1.86 -0.94 -12.43
C ILE A 91 2.81 -1.63 -11.46
N GLY A 92 4.10 -1.26 -11.48
CA GLY A 92 5.10 -1.79 -10.55
C GLY A 92 4.74 -1.49 -9.10
N THR A 93 4.33 -0.26 -8.78
CA THR A 93 3.91 0.12 -7.43
C THR A 93 2.71 -0.70 -6.95
N GLY A 94 1.79 -1.04 -7.85
CA GLY A 94 0.58 -1.79 -7.54
C GLY A 94 0.84 -3.17 -6.96
N GLY A 95 1.70 -3.98 -7.57
CA GLY A 95 2.04 -5.28 -6.97
C GLY A 95 3.08 -5.18 -5.86
N HIS A 96 4.02 -4.23 -5.96
CA HIS A 96 5.12 -4.09 -5.02
C HIS A 96 4.65 -3.68 -3.61
N LYS A 97 3.84 -2.62 -3.51
CA LYS A 97 3.47 -2.02 -2.22
C LYS A 97 2.70 -2.97 -1.28
N PRO A 98 1.57 -3.59 -1.67
CA PRO A 98 0.83 -4.47 -0.76
C PRO A 98 1.59 -5.77 -0.50
N SER A 99 2.23 -6.34 -1.52
CA SER A 99 2.88 -7.65 -1.40
C SER A 99 4.15 -7.60 -0.58
N LEU A 100 4.95 -6.52 -0.67
CA LEU A 100 6.23 -6.42 0.05
C LEU A 100 6.01 -6.31 1.56
N GLU A 101 5.05 -5.48 1.97
CA GLU A 101 4.76 -5.27 3.39
C GLU A 101 4.23 -6.56 4.03
N SER A 102 3.26 -7.21 3.38
CA SER A 102 2.74 -8.50 3.84
C SER A 102 3.82 -9.59 3.81
N PHE A 103 4.64 -9.66 2.76
CA PHE A 103 5.73 -10.63 2.66
C PHE A 103 6.76 -10.49 3.78
N GLY A 104 7.14 -9.27 4.14
CA GLY A 104 8.04 -9.03 5.28
C GLY A 104 7.40 -9.41 6.61
N ALA A 105 6.10 -9.16 6.77
CA ALA A 105 5.33 -9.55 7.95
C ALA A 105 5.19 -11.08 8.10
N ASP A 106 5.17 -11.83 6.99
CA ASP A 106 5.08 -13.30 6.96
C ASP A 106 6.37 -13.99 7.42
N GLN A 107 7.48 -13.26 7.58
CA GLN A 107 8.76 -13.83 8.02
C GLN A 107 8.80 -14.14 9.52
N PHE A 108 7.76 -13.78 10.27
CA PHE A 108 7.68 -13.97 11.72
C PHE A 108 6.49 -14.86 12.07
N ASP A 109 6.69 -15.88 12.91
CA ASP A 109 5.62 -16.71 13.44
C ASP A 109 4.81 -15.96 14.51
N GLU A 110 3.48 -15.90 14.32
CA GLU A 110 2.57 -15.24 15.25
C GLU A 110 2.31 -16.06 16.51
N ASN A 111 2.55 -17.37 16.46
CA ASN A 111 2.33 -18.28 17.58
C ASN A 111 3.46 -18.24 18.61
N HIS A 112 4.62 -17.69 18.24
CA HIS A 112 5.76 -17.56 19.12
C HIS A 112 5.86 -16.14 19.68
N GLU A 113 5.84 -16.00 21.01
CA GLU A 113 5.73 -14.69 21.66
C GLU A 113 6.91 -13.76 21.34
N GLU A 114 8.13 -14.31 21.26
CA GLU A 114 9.33 -13.53 20.91
C GLU A 114 9.32 -13.06 19.46
N GLU A 115 8.92 -13.90 18.52
CA GLU A 115 8.83 -13.53 17.10
C GLU A 115 7.72 -12.52 16.84
N ARG A 116 6.60 -12.62 17.56
CA ARG A 116 5.55 -11.60 17.54
C ARG A 116 6.07 -10.22 18.00
N LYS A 117 6.92 -10.16 19.03
CA LYS A 117 7.57 -8.90 19.46
C LYS A 117 8.52 -8.37 18.38
N LYS A 118 9.27 -9.26 17.71
CA LYS A 118 10.15 -8.89 16.57
C LYS A 118 9.34 -8.37 15.37
N LYS A 119 8.19 -8.97 15.06
CA LYS A 119 7.26 -8.49 14.03
C LYS A 119 6.78 -7.06 14.29
N MET A 120 6.41 -6.74 15.54
CA MET A 120 6.04 -5.38 15.92
C MET A 120 7.21 -4.40 15.77
N SER A 121 8.43 -4.81 16.14
CA SER A 121 9.65 -4.01 15.91
C SER A 121 9.93 -3.78 14.43
N TYR A 122 9.72 -4.79 13.58
CA TYR A 122 9.81 -4.67 12.13
C TYR A 122 8.87 -3.58 11.58
N PHE A 123 7.60 -3.56 12.01
CA PHE A 123 6.68 -2.50 11.60
C PHE A 123 7.08 -1.12 12.11
N ASN A 124 7.69 -1.02 13.29
CA ASN A 124 8.23 0.26 13.77
C ASN A 124 9.36 0.78 12.86
N TRP A 125 10.30 -0.09 12.48
CA TRP A 125 11.37 0.26 11.54
C TRP A 125 10.85 0.57 10.13
N TRP A 126 9.84 -0.18 9.67
CA TRP A 126 9.15 0.09 8.41
C TRP A 126 8.53 1.49 8.39
N ASN A 127 7.77 1.82 9.44
CA ASN A 127 7.16 3.15 9.59
C ASN A 127 8.20 4.26 9.67
N PHE A 128 9.29 4.07 10.42
CA PHE A 128 10.39 5.03 10.47
C PHE A 128 11.02 5.25 9.08
N GLY A 129 11.27 4.17 8.34
CA GLY A 129 11.80 4.21 6.98
C GLY A 129 10.85 4.94 6.01
N LEU A 130 9.54 4.66 6.09
CA LEU A 130 8.51 5.31 5.27
C LEU A 130 8.45 6.82 5.54
N CYS A 131 8.39 7.23 6.82
CA CYS A 131 8.37 8.64 7.20
C CYS A 131 9.64 9.37 6.76
N SER A 132 10.81 8.76 6.98
CA SER A 132 12.09 9.33 6.56
C SER A 132 12.19 9.44 5.04
N GLY A 133 11.78 8.41 4.30
CA GLY A 133 11.75 8.38 2.85
C GLY A 133 10.79 9.42 2.26
N LEU A 134 9.61 9.62 2.87
CA LEU A 134 8.68 10.66 2.48
C LEU A 134 9.30 12.05 2.62
N LEU A 135 9.92 12.34 3.77
CA LEU A 135 10.58 13.62 4.03
C LEU A 135 11.72 13.87 3.04
N LEU A 136 12.59 12.88 2.81
CA LEU A 136 13.68 12.98 1.83
C LEU A 136 13.15 13.18 0.40
N GLY A 137 12.06 12.49 0.05
CA GLY A 137 11.42 12.62 -1.26
C GLY A 137 10.92 14.04 -1.52
N VAL A 138 10.18 14.61 -0.57
CA VAL A 138 9.55 15.94 -0.76
C VAL A 138 10.51 17.11 -0.54
N THR A 139 11.71 16.85 0.01
CA THR A 139 12.74 17.86 0.23
C THR A 139 13.93 17.67 -0.70
N VAL A 140 14.76 16.65 -0.47
CA VAL A 140 16.02 16.43 -1.18
C VAL A 140 15.79 16.07 -2.64
N VAL A 141 14.91 15.11 -2.95
CA VAL A 141 14.66 14.70 -4.35
C VAL A 141 14.04 15.86 -5.13
N VAL A 142 13.06 16.55 -4.54
CA VAL A 142 12.47 17.76 -5.14
C VAL A 142 13.50 18.88 -5.33
N TYR A 143 14.44 19.07 -4.39
CA TYR A 143 15.53 20.03 -4.54
C TYR A 143 16.43 19.69 -5.72
N ILE A 144 16.80 18.42 -5.88
CA ILE A 144 17.59 17.95 -7.02
C ILE A 144 16.80 18.17 -8.32
N GLN A 145 15.50 17.89 -8.36
CA GLN A 145 14.66 18.12 -9.54
C GLN A 145 14.62 19.60 -9.98
N ASP A 146 14.50 20.53 -9.02
CA ASP A 146 14.33 21.97 -9.31
C ASP A 146 15.67 22.69 -9.57
N HIS A 147 16.74 22.35 -8.84
CA HIS A 147 18.03 23.06 -8.92
C HIS A 147 19.10 22.37 -9.77
N VAL A 148 19.10 21.03 -9.85
CA VAL A 148 20.10 20.27 -10.63
C VAL A 148 19.50 19.78 -11.95
N GLY A 149 18.26 19.31 -11.91
CA GLY A 149 17.48 18.88 -13.06
C GLY A 149 16.87 17.49 -12.88
N TRP A 150 15.78 17.25 -13.62
CA TRP A 150 15.01 16.01 -13.57
C TRP A 150 15.83 14.75 -13.84
N GLY A 151 16.73 14.78 -14.83
CA GLY A 151 17.55 13.60 -15.17
C GLY A 151 18.46 13.13 -14.04
N ALA A 152 18.99 14.04 -13.20
CA ALA A 152 19.80 13.67 -12.04
C ALA A 152 18.96 12.96 -10.96
N ALA A 153 17.75 13.48 -10.69
CA ALA A 153 16.82 12.86 -9.78
C ALA A 153 16.37 11.46 -10.27
N ASP A 154 16.07 11.34 -11.57
CA ASP A 154 15.67 10.07 -12.18
C ASP A 154 16.77 9.00 -12.10
N ILE A 155 18.03 9.37 -12.31
CA ILE A 155 19.18 8.46 -12.11
C ILE A 155 19.26 7.99 -10.67
N ILE A 156 19.13 8.90 -9.70
CA ILE A 156 19.20 8.55 -8.27
C ILE A 156 18.08 7.56 -7.92
N LEU A 157 16.83 7.85 -8.33
CA LEU A 157 15.69 6.96 -8.09
C LEU A 157 15.88 5.59 -8.77
N THR A 158 16.39 5.57 -10.00
CA THR A 158 16.70 4.34 -10.74
C THR A 158 17.77 3.51 -10.04
N ALA A 159 18.86 4.16 -9.59
CA ALA A 159 19.96 3.49 -8.90
C ALA A 159 19.51 2.91 -7.55
N VAL A 160 18.73 3.67 -6.77
CA VAL A 160 18.17 3.20 -5.50
C VAL A 160 17.24 2.00 -5.72
N MET A 161 16.37 2.05 -6.73
CA MET A 161 15.48 0.94 -7.04
C MET A 161 16.22 -0.30 -7.57
N ALA A 162 17.27 -0.11 -8.37
CA ALA A 162 18.12 -1.20 -8.83
C ALA A 162 18.85 -1.85 -7.64
N LEU A 163 19.39 -1.05 -6.73
CA LEU A 163 20.07 -1.53 -5.53
C LEU A 163 19.10 -2.31 -4.62
N SER A 164 17.88 -1.80 -4.40
CA SER A 164 16.89 -2.51 -3.58
C SER A 164 16.45 -3.83 -4.22
N LEU A 165 16.32 -3.90 -5.54
CA LEU A 165 16.07 -5.16 -6.26
C LEU A 165 17.24 -6.15 -6.10
N VAL A 166 18.49 -5.68 -6.20
CA VAL A 166 19.67 -6.53 -5.96
C VAL A 166 19.67 -7.07 -4.53
N ILE A 167 19.42 -6.22 -3.53
CA ILE A 167 19.31 -6.63 -2.12
C ILE A 167 18.20 -7.68 -1.95
N PHE A 168 17.04 -7.48 -2.58
CA PHE A 168 15.92 -8.43 -2.52
C PHE A 168 16.29 -9.79 -3.13
N ILE A 169 17.01 -9.81 -4.25
CA ILE A 169 17.48 -11.04 -4.91
C ILE A 169 18.53 -11.75 -4.06
N VAL A 170 19.50 -11.01 -3.52
CA VAL A 170 20.56 -11.55 -2.63
C VAL A 170 19.96 -12.06 -1.31
N GLY A 171 18.86 -11.46 -0.86
CA GLY A 171 18.09 -11.90 0.31
C GLY A 171 17.34 -13.22 0.10
N ARG A 172 17.03 -13.60 -1.15
CA ARG A 172 16.27 -14.83 -1.48
C ARG A 172 16.71 -16.11 -0.75
N PRO A 173 18.01 -16.50 -0.73
CA PRO A 173 18.44 -17.72 -0.03
C PRO A 173 18.22 -17.69 1.48
N PHE A 174 18.06 -16.51 2.10
CA PHE A 174 17.85 -16.36 3.53
C PHE A 174 16.37 -16.34 3.92
N LEU A 175 15.47 -16.29 2.94
CA LEU A 175 14.03 -16.18 3.17
C LEU A 175 13.40 -17.58 3.28
N PRO A 176 12.68 -17.90 4.37
CA PRO A 176 11.82 -19.08 4.44
C PRO A 176 10.62 -18.92 3.49
N LEU A 177 10.84 -19.22 2.21
CA LEU A 177 9.77 -19.21 1.22
C LEU A 177 8.86 -20.44 1.44
N PRO A 178 7.53 -20.27 1.55
CA PRO A 178 6.60 -21.38 1.60
C PRO A 178 6.69 -22.15 0.28
N GLY A 179 7.40 -23.28 0.30
CA GLY A 179 7.62 -24.16 -0.86
C GLY A 179 9.08 -24.59 -1.08
N ALA A 180 10.08 -23.93 -0.50
CA ALA A 180 11.48 -24.32 -0.69
C ALA A 180 11.99 -25.38 0.31
N ASN A 181 11.36 -25.49 1.48
CA ASN A 181 11.74 -26.44 2.55
C ASN A 181 10.55 -27.32 3.01
N ARG A 182 9.76 -27.83 2.06
CA ARG A 182 8.80 -28.92 2.33
C ARG A 182 9.29 -30.27 1.80
N GLU A 183 10.59 -30.41 1.61
CA GLU A 183 11.27 -31.60 1.07
C GLU A 183 12.17 -32.30 2.10
N SER A 184 11.89 -32.17 3.40
CA SER A 184 12.55 -32.98 4.44
C SER A 184 11.68 -33.31 5.65
N LEU A 185 10.36 -33.39 5.48
CA LEU A 185 9.58 -34.30 6.30
C LEU A 185 9.41 -35.58 5.48
N ASN A 186 10.17 -36.61 5.86
CA ASN A 186 10.15 -37.96 5.31
C ASN A 186 8.73 -38.37 4.86
N PRO A 187 8.52 -38.65 3.55
CA PRO A 187 7.26 -39.23 3.06
C PRO A 187 7.05 -40.69 3.49
N ASP A 188 8.06 -41.33 4.09
CA ASP A 188 8.06 -42.78 4.33
C ASP A 188 7.51 -43.20 5.72
N ALA A 189 6.82 -42.31 6.44
CA ALA A 189 6.17 -42.63 7.72
C ALA A 189 4.64 -42.55 7.68
N ALA A 190 4.02 -42.44 6.49
CA ALA A 190 2.56 -42.43 6.35
C ALA A 190 2.09 -43.77 5.75
N GLY A 191 1.51 -44.61 6.60
CA GLY A 191 0.81 -45.83 6.18
C GLY A 191 -0.38 -45.53 5.26
N PRO A 192 -0.95 -46.57 4.62
CA PRO A 192 -1.95 -46.42 3.57
C PRO A 192 -3.33 -46.15 4.18
N GLU A 193 -3.59 -44.91 4.61
CA GLU A 193 -4.94 -44.46 4.97
C GLU A 193 -5.03 -42.92 4.94
N LEU A 194 -4.98 -42.33 3.74
CA LEU A 194 -5.44 -40.96 3.53
C LEU A 194 -6.91 -40.98 3.10
N TYR A 195 -7.77 -41.07 4.12
CA TYR A 195 -9.18 -40.70 4.06
C TYR A 195 -9.37 -39.54 5.06
N GLU A 196 -9.69 -38.35 4.57
CA GLU A 196 -10.04 -37.21 5.45
C GLU A 196 -11.40 -37.49 6.11
N VAL A 197 -11.36 -37.92 7.38
CA VAL A 197 -12.54 -38.16 8.23
C VAL A 197 -13.25 -36.82 8.58
N PRO A 198 -14.58 -36.81 8.76
CA PRO A 198 -15.41 -35.61 8.81
C PRO A 198 -15.08 -34.66 9.95
N LYS A 199 -15.15 -33.36 9.66
CA LYS A 199 -15.00 -32.25 10.62
C LYS A 199 -16.11 -32.26 11.68
N SER A 200 -15.91 -32.99 12.77
CA SER A 200 -16.59 -32.76 14.05
C SER A 200 -15.57 -32.73 15.20
N ARG A 201 -14.72 -31.71 15.21
CA ARG A 201 -13.98 -31.29 16.41
C ARG A 201 -13.51 -29.85 16.21
N THR A 202 -14.30 -28.94 16.75
CA THR A 202 -13.85 -27.68 17.37
C THR A 202 -12.65 -27.03 16.69
N ASP A 203 -12.97 -26.20 15.70
CA ASP A 203 -12.14 -25.15 15.12
C ASP A 203 -11.71 -24.17 16.23
N LYS A 204 -10.68 -24.54 17.00
CA LYS A 204 -10.02 -23.67 17.99
C LYS A 204 -9.15 -22.67 17.22
N GLY A 205 -9.79 -21.71 16.54
CA GLY A 205 -9.05 -20.63 15.87
C GLY A 205 -9.89 -19.70 15.02
N ARG A 206 -10.94 -20.18 14.35
CA ARG A 206 -11.85 -19.28 13.61
C ARG A 206 -12.92 -18.71 14.53
N ARG A 207 -12.90 -17.39 14.72
CA ARG A 207 -14.01 -16.65 15.35
C ARG A 207 -15.27 -16.85 14.50
N LEU A 208 -16.21 -17.65 15.01
CA LEU A 208 -17.55 -17.75 14.45
C LEU A 208 -18.27 -16.41 14.62
N LEU A 209 -18.72 -15.81 13.52
CA LEU A 209 -19.48 -14.56 13.54
C LEU A 209 -20.95 -14.85 13.84
N CYS A 210 -21.54 -14.10 14.77
CA CYS A 210 -22.96 -14.17 15.08
C CYS A 210 -23.79 -13.62 13.92
N HIS A 211 -24.96 -14.21 13.70
CA HIS A 211 -25.88 -13.80 12.65
C HIS A 211 -26.40 -12.37 12.89
N THR A 212 -26.36 -11.53 11.85
CA THR A 212 -26.85 -10.14 11.90
C THR A 212 -28.07 -9.95 11.01
N GLU A 213 -29.07 -9.18 11.49
CA GLU A 213 -30.32 -8.93 10.76
C GLU A 213 -30.20 -7.94 9.58
N SER A 214 -29.03 -7.33 9.38
CA SER A 214 -28.78 -6.43 8.23
C SER A 214 -28.51 -7.24 6.96
N LEU A 215 -28.98 -6.74 5.80
CA LEU A 215 -28.77 -7.36 4.47
C LEU A 215 -29.27 -8.83 4.36
N ARG A 216 -30.49 -9.10 4.87
CA ARG A 216 -31.12 -10.45 4.88
C ARG A 216 -31.20 -11.15 3.52
N PHE A 217 -31.09 -10.42 2.41
CA PHE A 217 -31.11 -11.03 1.08
C PHE A 217 -29.90 -11.94 0.81
N LEU A 218 -28.76 -11.70 1.48
CA LEU A 218 -27.55 -12.52 1.35
C LEU A 218 -27.65 -13.84 2.12
N ASP A 219 -28.53 -13.92 3.11
CA ASP A 219 -28.78 -15.16 3.87
C ASP A 219 -29.31 -16.27 2.98
N LYS A 220 -29.92 -15.92 1.84
CA LYS A 220 -30.36 -16.88 0.81
C LYS A 220 -29.22 -17.74 0.25
N ALA A 221 -27.96 -17.29 0.34
CA ALA A 221 -26.79 -18.05 -0.10
C ALA A 221 -26.37 -19.16 0.89
N ALA A 222 -26.87 -19.13 2.13
CA ALA A 222 -26.62 -20.13 3.16
C ALA A 222 -27.81 -21.09 3.41
N ILE A 223 -28.89 -20.97 2.62
CA ILE A 223 -30.07 -21.85 2.74
C ILE A 223 -29.84 -23.13 1.93
N VAL A 224 -29.82 -24.27 2.62
CA VAL A 224 -29.78 -25.60 2.00
C VAL A 224 -31.12 -25.86 1.31
N LYS A 225 -31.13 -25.94 -0.03
CA LYS A 225 -32.35 -26.14 -0.82
C LYS A 225 -32.68 -27.60 -1.13
N ASP A 226 -31.75 -28.54 -1.02
CA ASP A 226 -31.98 -29.97 -1.28
C ASP A 226 -31.54 -30.81 -0.08
N ARG A 227 -32.48 -31.55 0.52
CA ARG A 227 -32.26 -32.37 1.73
C ARG A 227 -31.80 -33.80 1.41
N GLU A 228 -31.60 -34.15 0.14
CA GLU A 228 -31.44 -35.54 -0.31
C GLU A 228 -30.07 -35.91 -0.89
N VAL A 229 -29.10 -34.99 -0.99
CA VAL A 229 -27.76 -35.32 -1.49
C VAL A 229 -26.75 -35.29 -0.35
N GLY A 230 -26.13 -36.45 -0.09
CA GLY A 230 -25.16 -36.68 0.96
C GLY A 230 -24.03 -35.66 1.02
N ALA A 231 -23.45 -35.52 2.22
CA ALA A 231 -22.50 -34.48 2.61
C ALA A 231 -21.19 -34.39 1.79
N GLU A 232 -20.96 -35.28 0.84
CA GLU A 232 -19.67 -35.40 0.13
C GLU A 232 -19.60 -34.68 -1.24
N GLN A 233 -20.69 -34.09 -1.76
CA GLN A 233 -20.68 -33.42 -3.08
C GLN A 233 -21.36 -32.04 -3.12
N GLN A 234 -21.28 -31.26 -2.03
CA GLN A 234 -21.77 -29.88 -2.07
C GLN A 234 -20.71 -28.94 -2.66
N ASN A 235 -20.93 -28.49 -3.89
CA ASN A 235 -20.05 -27.55 -4.60
C ASN A 235 -19.95 -26.23 -3.80
N PRO A 236 -18.74 -25.74 -3.43
CA PRO A 236 -18.55 -24.51 -2.65
C PRO A 236 -19.16 -23.26 -3.28
N TRP A 237 -19.35 -23.27 -4.60
CA TRP A 237 -19.97 -22.18 -5.36
C TRP A 237 -21.51 -22.18 -5.29
N ARG A 238 -22.13 -23.27 -4.83
CA ARG A 238 -23.60 -23.41 -4.71
C ARG A 238 -24.12 -23.23 -3.28
N LEU A 239 -23.28 -23.47 -2.26
CA LEU A 239 -23.66 -23.33 -0.86
C LEU A 239 -22.55 -22.63 -0.06
N ALA A 240 -22.84 -21.44 0.46
CA ALA A 240 -21.92 -20.69 1.31
C ALA A 240 -22.22 -20.97 2.79
N THR A 241 -21.18 -21.02 3.63
CA THR A 241 -21.37 -21.10 5.09
C THR A 241 -21.92 -19.77 5.62
N VAL A 242 -22.67 -19.82 6.73
CA VAL A 242 -23.21 -18.62 7.40
C VAL A 242 -22.10 -17.62 7.74
N THR A 243 -20.93 -18.11 8.15
CA THR A 243 -19.76 -17.26 8.42
C THR A 243 -19.30 -16.48 7.19
N LYS A 244 -19.30 -17.10 5.99
CA LYS A 244 -18.92 -16.42 4.74
C LYS A 244 -19.95 -15.36 4.32
N VAL A 245 -21.22 -15.63 4.59
CA VAL A 245 -22.30 -14.65 4.36
C VAL A 245 -22.15 -13.46 5.30
N GLU A 246 -21.90 -13.69 6.60
CA GLU A 246 -21.69 -12.61 7.57
C GLU A 246 -20.41 -11.81 7.30
N GLU A 247 -19.30 -12.45 6.88
CA GLU A 247 -18.09 -11.76 6.39
C GLU A 247 -18.43 -10.82 5.22
N MET A 248 -19.22 -11.28 4.26
CA MET A 248 -19.64 -10.47 3.11
C MET A 248 -20.55 -9.30 3.53
N LYS A 249 -21.47 -9.53 4.47
CA LYS A 249 -22.30 -8.45 5.04
C LYS A 249 -21.44 -7.38 5.69
N LEU A 250 -20.43 -7.78 6.47
CA LEU A 250 -19.47 -6.84 7.08
C LEU A 250 -18.74 -6.02 6.00
N LEU A 251 -18.26 -6.66 4.93
CA LEU A 251 -17.61 -5.95 3.81
C LEU A 251 -18.56 -4.96 3.13
N LEU A 252 -19.82 -5.32 2.91
CA LEU A 252 -20.82 -4.43 2.33
C LEU A 252 -21.17 -3.25 3.25
N ASN A 253 -21.24 -3.49 4.56
CA ASN A 253 -21.45 -2.43 5.55
C ASN A 253 -20.24 -1.47 5.68
N LEU A 254 -19.05 -1.85 5.20
CA LEU A 254 -17.90 -0.95 5.10
C LEU A 254 -17.96 -0.02 3.87
N ILE A 255 -18.74 -0.35 2.83
CA ILE A 255 -18.83 0.47 1.61
C ILE A 255 -19.30 1.90 1.90
N PRO A 256 -20.40 2.14 2.67
CA PRO A 256 -20.83 3.50 2.99
C PRO A 256 -19.77 4.30 3.75
N ILE A 257 -19.04 3.65 4.66
CA ILE A 257 -17.94 4.28 5.43
C ILE A 257 -16.82 4.68 4.47
N TRP A 258 -16.42 3.78 3.58
CA TRP A 258 -15.42 4.07 2.57
C TRP A 258 -15.84 5.22 1.64
N LEU A 259 -17.09 5.24 1.17
CA LEU A 259 -17.64 6.33 0.36
C LEU A 259 -17.61 7.68 1.10
N ALA A 260 -17.89 7.70 2.41
CA ALA A 260 -17.82 8.90 3.23
C ALA A 260 -16.40 9.48 3.35
N THR A 261 -15.35 8.68 3.08
CA THR A 261 -13.95 9.15 3.06
C THR A 261 -13.51 9.77 1.73
N LEU A 262 -14.28 9.62 0.64
CA LEU A 262 -13.92 10.16 -0.68
C LEU A 262 -13.70 11.69 -0.69
N PRO A 263 -14.53 12.53 -0.02
CA PRO A 263 -14.30 13.98 0.02
C PRO A 263 -12.93 14.35 0.62
N PHE A 264 -12.45 13.58 1.59
CA PHE A 264 -11.11 13.77 2.14
C PHE A 264 -10.03 13.47 1.09
N GLY A 265 -10.17 12.38 0.33
CA GLY A 265 -9.26 12.06 -0.78
C GLY A 265 -9.23 13.15 -1.87
N ILE A 266 -10.38 13.73 -2.21
CA ILE A 266 -10.48 14.84 -3.17
C ILE A 266 -9.70 16.07 -2.66
N SER A 267 -9.77 16.35 -1.36
CA SER A 267 -9.04 17.46 -0.73
C SER A 267 -7.53 17.24 -0.79
N ILE A 268 -7.06 16.02 -0.51
CA ILE A 268 -5.64 15.65 -0.61
C ILE A 268 -5.12 15.81 -2.04
N ALA A 269 -5.91 15.45 -3.07
CA ALA A 269 -5.49 15.59 -4.47
C ALA A 269 -5.21 17.05 -4.92
N GLN A 270 -5.78 18.05 -4.24
CA GLN A 270 -5.49 19.46 -4.53
C GLN A 270 -4.06 19.86 -4.09
N THR A 271 -3.54 19.21 -3.04
CA THR A 271 -2.24 19.55 -2.44
C THR A 271 -1.07 19.25 -3.37
N THR A 272 -1.18 18.21 -4.20
CA THR A 272 -0.12 17.79 -5.13
C THR A 272 -0.18 18.52 -6.48
N THR A 273 -1.16 19.42 -6.67
CA THR A 273 -1.38 20.14 -7.93
C THR A 273 -1.44 21.65 -7.71
N PHE A 274 -2.60 22.18 -7.31
CA PHE A 274 -2.84 23.62 -7.18
C PHE A 274 -1.96 24.28 -6.11
N PHE A 275 -1.69 23.60 -5.00
CA PHE A 275 -0.86 24.16 -3.93
C PHE A 275 0.60 24.31 -4.36
N ILE A 276 1.12 23.39 -5.17
CA ILE A 276 2.46 23.53 -5.78
C ILE A 276 2.48 24.77 -6.68
N LYS A 277 1.42 24.96 -7.50
CA LYS A 277 1.34 26.15 -8.36
C LYS A 277 1.24 27.44 -7.55
N GLN A 278 0.46 27.45 -6.47
CA GLN A 278 0.42 28.57 -5.52
C GLN A 278 1.81 28.84 -4.93
N GLY A 279 2.54 27.79 -4.56
CA GLY A 279 3.92 27.87 -4.07
C GLY A 279 4.87 28.58 -5.04
N THR A 280 4.68 28.44 -6.35
CA THR A 280 5.51 29.16 -7.35
C THR A 280 5.33 30.69 -7.31
N MET A 281 4.20 31.18 -6.81
CA MET A 281 3.89 32.62 -6.71
C MET A 281 4.26 33.22 -5.35
N LEU A 282 4.63 32.39 -4.36
CA LEU A 282 5.00 32.83 -3.02
C LEU A 282 6.49 33.15 -2.93
N ASN A 283 6.87 33.94 -1.91
CA ASN A 283 8.28 34.13 -1.59
C ASN A 283 8.86 32.85 -0.97
N ARG A 284 9.84 32.25 -1.67
CA ARG A 284 10.48 30.98 -1.30
C ARG A 284 11.93 31.15 -0.83
N ASN A 285 12.38 32.38 -0.59
CA ASN A 285 13.77 32.65 -0.23
C ASN A 285 14.00 32.46 1.28
N ILE A 286 14.90 31.54 1.66
CA ILE A 286 15.47 31.47 3.00
C ILE A 286 16.79 32.23 2.98
N GLY A 287 16.78 33.42 3.56
CA GLY A 287 17.95 34.31 3.51
C GLY A 287 18.26 34.78 2.08
N LYS A 288 19.54 34.99 1.78
CA LYS A 288 19.98 35.57 0.49
C LYS A 288 20.33 34.54 -0.59
N ASN A 289 20.67 33.31 -0.21
CA ASN A 289 21.32 32.35 -1.12
C ASN A 289 20.54 31.05 -1.34
N PHE A 290 19.40 30.85 -0.67
CA PHE A 290 18.66 29.59 -0.76
C PHE A 290 17.21 29.83 -1.14
N GLN A 291 16.77 29.22 -2.24
CA GLN A 291 15.38 29.23 -2.67
C GLN A 291 14.79 27.83 -2.53
N ILE A 292 13.75 27.69 -1.71
CA ILE A 292 13.05 26.43 -1.51
C ILE A 292 12.31 26.08 -2.82
N PRO A 293 12.39 24.84 -3.32
CA PRO A 293 11.55 24.39 -4.42
C PRO A 293 10.05 24.54 -4.12
N PRO A 294 9.20 24.84 -5.11
CA PRO A 294 7.79 25.09 -4.85
C PRO A 294 7.05 23.82 -4.42
N ALA A 295 7.46 22.66 -4.92
CA ALA A 295 6.88 21.37 -4.57
C ALA A 295 7.24 20.92 -3.14
N SER A 296 8.28 21.49 -2.52
CA SER A 296 8.64 21.21 -1.13
C SER A 296 7.65 21.78 -0.11
N VAL A 297 6.61 22.51 -0.55
CA VAL A 297 5.44 22.84 0.29
C VAL A 297 4.80 21.58 0.91
N TYR A 298 4.93 20.42 0.24
CA TYR A 298 4.43 19.15 0.77
C TYR A 298 5.19 18.68 2.02
N ALA A 299 6.42 19.15 2.26
CA ALA A 299 7.16 18.87 3.50
C ALA A 299 6.40 19.37 4.74
N VAL A 300 5.69 20.50 4.63
CA VAL A 300 4.85 21.03 5.72
C VAL A 300 3.75 20.05 6.08
N ALA A 301 3.09 19.47 5.08
CA ALA A 301 2.04 18.47 5.30
C ALA A 301 2.61 17.19 5.94
N ALA A 302 3.78 16.72 5.49
CA ALA A 302 4.45 15.56 6.08
C ALA A 302 4.83 15.80 7.55
N ILE A 303 5.40 16.96 7.88
CA ILE A 303 5.75 17.33 9.27
C ILE A 303 4.48 17.45 10.12
N ALA A 304 3.44 18.14 9.62
CA ALA A 304 2.18 18.29 10.33
C ALA A 304 1.52 16.94 10.65
N MET A 305 1.60 15.98 9.73
CA MET A 305 1.13 14.61 9.96
C MET A 305 1.91 13.94 11.09
N ILE A 306 3.25 13.98 11.06
CA ILE A 306 4.10 13.40 12.11
C ILE A 306 3.79 14.02 13.49
N VAL A 307 3.68 15.34 13.55
CA VAL A 307 3.34 16.08 14.78
C VAL A 307 1.95 15.69 15.28
N THR A 308 0.95 15.64 14.41
CA THR A 308 -0.43 15.30 14.78
C THR A 308 -0.52 13.87 15.32
N VAL A 309 0.13 12.91 14.65
CA VAL A 309 0.18 11.51 15.11
C VAL A 309 0.88 11.42 16.47
N THR A 310 2.01 12.11 16.65
CA THR A 310 2.73 12.11 17.93
C THR A 310 1.89 12.69 19.06
N ILE A 311 1.17 13.79 18.82
CA ILE A 311 0.24 14.38 19.78
C ILE A 311 -0.90 13.41 20.10
N TYR A 312 -1.48 12.77 19.08
CA TYR A 312 -2.57 11.82 19.27
C TYR A 312 -2.14 10.64 20.15
N GLU A 313 -0.99 10.05 19.89
CA GLU A 313 -0.49 8.89 20.62
C GLU A 313 0.05 9.20 22.01
N LYS A 314 0.79 10.31 22.16
CA LYS A 314 1.50 10.62 23.42
C LYS A 314 0.70 11.49 24.36
N ILE A 315 -0.29 12.24 23.86
CA ILE A 315 -1.09 13.16 24.66
C ILE A 315 -2.53 12.67 24.71
N LEU A 316 -3.20 12.52 23.56
CA LEU A 316 -4.65 12.24 23.57
C LEU A 316 -5.01 10.84 24.06
N ILE A 317 -4.28 9.79 23.64
CA ILE A 317 -4.55 8.42 24.09
C ILE A 317 -4.35 8.28 25.62
N PRO A 318 -3.20 8.70 26.20
CA PRO A 318 -3.00 8.62 27.64
C PRO A 318 -4.06 9.40 28.41
N VAL A 319 -4.36 10.65 28.01
CA VAL A 319 -5.38 11.47 28.67
C VAL A 319 -6.75 10.81 28.64
N LYS A 320 -7.15 10.19 27.52
CA LYS A 320 -8.41 9.44 27.45
C LYS A 320 -8.40 8.18 28.30
N SER A 321 -7.29 7.45 28.33
CA SER A 321 -7.18 6.23 29.15
C SER A 321 -7.22 6.54 30.65
N VAL A 322 -6.63 7.68 31.07
CA VAL A 322 -6.69 8.19 32.45
C VAL A 322 -8.10 8.67 32.76
N ALA A 323 -8.72 9.50 31.89
CA ALA A 323 -10.07 9.99 32.10
C ALA A 323 -11.13 8.86 32.16
N VAL A 324 -10.98 7.80 31.35
CA VAL A 324 -11.86 6.63 31.41
C VAL A 324 -11.63 5.81 32.67
N ALA A 325 -10.38 5.68 33.14
CA ALA A 325 -10.07 5.02 34.39
C ALA A 325 -10.62 5.79 35.61
N ASP A 326 -10.56 7.12 35.57
CA ASP A 326 -11.11 7.99 36.61
C ASP A 326 -12.65 7.94 36.62
N CYS A 327 -13.32 8.02 35.45
CA CYS A 327 -14.77 7.83 35.38
C CYS A 327 -15.24 6.44 35.84
N TYR A 328 -14.45 5.39 35.62
CA TYR A 328 -14.78 4.06 36.12
C TYR A 328 -14.64 3.97 37.64
N LYS A 329 -13.62 4.61 38.23
CA LYS A 329 -13.45 4.68 39.70
C LYS A 329 -14.57 5.48 40.35
N ASP A 330 -14.88 6.67 39.83
CA ASP A 330 -15.94 7.53 40.37
C ASP A 330 -17.33 6.86 40.26
N GLY A 331 -17.57 6.10 39.19
CA GLY A 331 -18.81 5.32 39.02
C GLY A 331 -18.94 4.11 39.95
N VAL A 332 -17.83 3.50 40.37
CA VAL A 332 -17.82 2.38 41.33
C VAL A 332 -17.97 2.90 42.77
N GLU A 333 -17.32 4.00 43.13
CA GLU A 333 -17.45 4.63 44.45
C GLU A 333 -18.84 5.27 44.63
N GLY A 334 -19.42 5.87 43.59
CA GLY A 334 -20.79 6.41 43.62
C GLY A 334 -21.92 5.37 43.66
N SER A 335 -21.63 4.08 43.42
CA SER A 335 -22.60 2.98 43.54
C SER A 335 -22.50 2.23 44.88
N MET A 336 -21.52 2.56 45.72
CA MET A 336 -21.31 1.98 47.05
C MET A 336 -21.67 2.93 48.21
N ALA A 337 -22.13 4.15 47.90
CA ALA A 337 -22.68 5.13 48.84
C ALA A 337 -24.20 5.22 48.69
#